data_AF-A0AA88LUS3-F1
#
_entry.id   AF-A0AA88LUS3-F1
#
_cell.length_a   1.000
_cell.length_b   1.000
_cell.length_c   1.000
_cell.angle_alpha   90.00
_cell.angle_beta   90.00
_cell.angle_gamma   90.00
#
_symmetry.space_group_name_H-M   'P 1'
#
loop_
_entity.id
_entity.type
_entity.pdbx_description
1 polymer ?
#
loop_
_entity_poly.entity_id
_entity_poly.type
_entity_poly.pdbx_seq_one_letter_code
_entity_poly.pdbx_strand_id
1 'polypeptide(L)'
;MECNFQPLNLTFQAINKGPSRLPGSTVDIRIPNRLAGSGADMFHILETQVADGRGNCTPHRNPTPCTIPQERESIFHSIFAFFTKSGRKVLDCDRPGRACMTISCSLGPQLKEEALSIDIKLLLNTEILKKDSSSMIQFVTRGSIQVHDKAVEVPEGLPEDISLVFEALHSQEPRGYVVGWIIAISLLVGILIFLLLAVLLWKMGFFRRRYREIIEAEKNRKDSDESWDWMEKNH
;
A
#
# COMPACT_ATOMS: atom_id res chain seq x y z
N MET A 1 19.81 6.51 -7.20
CA MET A 1 18.88 5.68 -6.40
C MET A 1 18.77 4.35 -7.12
N GLU A 2 18.94 3.23 -6.41
CA GLU A 2 18.82 1.89 -6.99
C GLU A 2 17.35 1.49 -7.02
N CYS A 3 16.92 0.84 -8.11
CA CYS A 3 15.55 0.37 -8.22
C CYS A 3 15.39 -0.99 -7.56
N ASN A 4 14.42 -1.09 -6.66
CA ASN A 4 14.10 -2.35 -6.02
C ASN A 4 13.02 -3.11 -6.80
N PHE A 5 13.43 -4.24 -7.37
CA PHE A 5 12.56 -5.12 -8.13
C PHE A 5 12.23 -6.37 -7.33
N GLN A 6 10.95 -6.73 -7.30
CA GLN A 6 10.48 -7.98 -6.71
C GLN A 6 10.11 -8.98 -7.82
N PRO A 7 10.70 -10.18 -7.86
CA PRO A 7 10.32 -11.20 -8.83
C PRO A 7 8.96 -11.81 -8.49
N LEU A 8 8.16 -12.06 -9.52
CA LEU A 8 6.83 -12.67 -9.44
C LEU A 8 6.69 -13.70 -10.55
N ASN A 9 6.14 -14.86 -10.21
CA ASN A 9 5.85 -15.92 -11.17
C ASN A 9 4.33 -16.10 -11.25
N LEU A 10 3.77 -15.96 -12.43
CA LEU A 10 2.36 -16.25 -12.70
C LEU A 10 2.28 -17.49 -13.58
N THR A 11 1.45 -18.45 -13.17
CA THR A 11 1.19 -19.66 -13.94
C THR A 11 -0.29 -19.73 -14.28
N PHE A 12 -0.60 -19.89 -15.56
CA PHE A 12 -1.94 -20.11 -16.08
C PHE A 12 -2.04 -21.51 -16.63
N GLN A 13 -3.18 -22.17 -16.48
CA GLN A 13 -3.40 -23.52 -16.99
C GLN A 13 -4.65 -23.54 -17.89
N ALA A 14 -4.46 -23.90 -19.15
CA ALA A 14 -5.53 -24.11 -20.11
C ALA A 14 -5.81 -25.60 -20.24
N ILE A 15 -7.06 -26.03 -19.99
CA ILE A 15 -7.44 -27.44 -19.97
C ILE A 15 -8.51 -27.69 -21.01
N ASN A 16 -8.28 -28.63 -21.92
CA ASN A 16 -9.31 -29.05 -22.87
C ASN A 16 -10.29 -30.01 -22.21
N LYS A 17 -11.42 -29.48 -21.71
CA LYS A 17 -12.55 -30.26 -21.18
C LYS A 17 -13.53 -30.73 -22.25
N GLY A 18 -13.27 -30.41 -23.52
CA GLY A 18 -14.10 -30.84 -24.64
C GLY A 18 -13.99 -32.35 -24.89
N PRO A 19 -15.00 -32.97 -25.52
CA PRO A 19 -14.95 -34.38 -25.90
C PRO A 19 -13.95 -34.65 -27.03
N SER A 20 -13.54 -33.63 -27.77
CA SER A 20 -12.72 -33.72 -28.98
C SER A 20 -11.35 -33.07 -28.79
N ARG A 21 -10.40 -33.42 -29.66
CA ARG A 21 -9.07 -32.81 -29.71
C ARG A 21 -9.19 -31.35 -30.15
N LEU A 22 -8.58 -30.45 -29.40
CA LEU A 22 -8.45 -29.04 -29.74
C LEU A 22 -7.19 -28.87 -30.62
N PRO A 23 -7.30 -28.32 -31.85
CA PRO A 23 -6.15 -28.15 -32.73
C PRO A 23 -5.20 -27.03 -32.26
N GLY A 24 -5.72 -26.04 -31.55
CA GLY A 24 -4.96 -24.95 -30.95
C GLY A 24 -5.88 -23.86 -30.42
N SER A 25 -5.35 -23.03 -29.53
CA SER A 25 -6.04 -21.89 -28.91
C SER A 25 -5.06 -20.76 -28.67
N THR A 26 -5.60 -19.58 -28.37
CA THR A 26 -4.81 -18.42 -27.96
C THR A 26 -5.29 -17.99 -26.58
N VAL A 27 -4.36 -17.76 -25.66
CA VAL A 27 -4.66 -17.25 -24.31
C VAL A 27 -4.14 -15.82 -24.21
N ASP A 28 -5.04 -14.89 -23.95
CA ASP A 28 -4.77 -13.47 -23.75
C ASP A 28 -4.75 -13.13 -22.26
N ILE A 29 -3.59 -12.72 -21.75
CA ILE A 29 -3.36 -12.43 -20.35
C ILE A 29 -3.16 -10.92 -20.17
N ARG A 30 -4.09 -10.27 -19.47
CA ARG A 30 -4.15 -8.83 -19.21
C ARG A 30 -3.71 -8.54 -17.79
N ILE A 31 -2.57 -7.87 -17.64
CA ILE A 31 -1.96 -7.48 -16.36
C ILE A 31 -2.02 -5.96 -16.20
N PRO A 32 -2.56 -5.43 -15.09
CA PRO A 32 -2.56 -3.99 -14.85
C PRO A 32 -1.14 -3.47 -14.64
N ASN A 33 -0.65 -2.62 -15.56
CA ASN A 33 0.76 -2.23 -15.58
C ASN A 33 1.04 -0.84 -14.99
N ARG A 34 0.01 -0.04 -14.69
CA ARG A 34 0.16 1.30 -14.10
C ARG A 34 -0.76 1.54 -12.91
N LEU A 35 -0.27 2.26 -11.89
CA LEU A 35 -1.08 2.69 -10.73
C LEU A 35 -2.18 3.70 -11.07
N ALA A 36 -1.96 4.49 -12.12
CA ALA A 36 -2.85 5.52 -12.64
C ALA A 36 -2.72 5.58 -14.17
N GLY A 37 -3.74 6.10 -14.87
CA GLY A 37 -3.76 6.09 -16.34
C GLY A 37 -2.52 6.73 -17.01
N SER A 38 -1.92 7.75 -16.39
CA SER A 38 -0.75 8.49 -16.91
C SER A 38 0.55 8.23 -16.12
N GLY A 39 0.74 7.01 -15.60
CA GLY A 39 1.90 6.63 -14.79
C GLY A 39 3.03 5.94 -15.57
N ALA A 40 4.07 5.55 -14.83
CA ALA A 40 5.09 4.64 -15.32
C ALA A 40 4.63 3.18 -15.21
N ASP A 41 5.21 2.34 -16.08
CA ASP A 41 4.99 0.89 -16.08
C ASP A 41 5.69 0.24 -14.88
N MET A 42 5.00 -0.72 -14.25
CA MET A 42 5.46 -1.37 -13.01
C MET A 42 6.06 -2.75 -13.25
N PHE A 43 5.60 -3.46 -14.26
CA PHE A 43 6.02 -4.82 -14.55
C PHE A 43 6.98 -4.87 -15.72
N HIS A 44 8.04 -5.66 -15.56
CA HIS A 44 8.97 -6.03 -16.62
C HIS A 44 8.83 -7.53 -16.86
N ILE A 45 8.71 -7.93 -18.12
CA ILE A 45 8.62 -9.34 -18.50
C ILE A 45 10.03 -9.89 -18.66
N LEU A 46 10.42 -10.85 -17.84
CA LEU A 46 11.70 -11.55 -18.00
C LEU A 46 11.59 -12.67 -19.02
N GLU A 47 10.57 -13.50 -18.86
CA GLU A 47 10.42 -14.72 -19.63
C GLU A 47 8.95 -15.13 -19.67
N THR A 48 8.53 -15.66 -20.81
CA THR A 48 7.23 -16.28 -21.03
C THR A 48 7.47 -17.63 -21.68
N GLN A 49 6.97 -18.70 -21.07
CA GLN A 49 7.16 -20.06 -21.56
C GLN A 49 5.84 -20.82 -21.55
N VAL A 50 5.57 -21.55 -22.64
CA VAL A 50 4.50 -22.53 -22.70
C VAL A 50 5.09 -23.91 -22.44
N ALA A 51 4.41 -24.72 -21.63
CA ALA A 51 4.84 -26.07 -21.26
C ALA A 51 5.25 -26.90 -22.49
N ASP A 52 6.37 -27.61 -22.34
CA ASP A 52 6.96 -28.49 -23.37
C ASP A 52 7.27 -27.77 -24.70
N GLY A 53 7.36 -26.43 -24.71
CA GLY A 53 7.57 -25.65 -25.92
C GLY A 53 6.41 -25.73 -26.92
N ARG A 54 5.23 -26.17 -26.47
CA ARG A 54 4.04 -26.37 -27.32
C ARG A 54 3.25 -25.09 -27.53
N GLY A 55 3.96 -24.00 -27.80
CA GLY A 55 3.35 -22.69 -27.95
C GLY A 55 4.38 -21.56 -27.97
N ASN A 56 3.92 -20.36 -28.30
CA ASN A 56 4.76 -19.17 -28.24
C ASN A 56 3.96 -17.98 -27.76
N CYS A 57 4.59 -17.12 -26.96
CA CYS A 57 4.00 -15.89 -26.49
C CYS A 57 4.53 -14.70 -27.28
N THR A 58 3.72 -13.64 -27.38
CA THR A 58 4.10 -12.41 -28.08
C THR A 58 5.34 -11.79 -27.44
N PRO A 59 6.37 -11.41 -28.21
CA PRO A 59 7.55 -10.77 -27.67
C PRO A 59 7.18 -9.41 -27.08
N HIS A 60 7.66 -9.14 -25.86
CA HIS A 60 7.41 -7.89 -25.18
C HIS A 60 8.69 -7.05 -25.08
N ARG A 61 8.55 -5.74 -25.25
CA ARG A 61 9.66 -4.80 -25.06
C ARG A 61 9.51 -4.16 -23.69
N ASN A 62 10.41 -4.51 -22.78
CA ASN A 62 10.46 -3.85 -21.48
C ASN A 62 10.91 -2.40 -21.66
N PRO A 63 10.25 -1.45 -20.98
CA PRO A 63 10.72 -0.07 -20.95
C PRO A 63 12.10 0.04 -20.27
N THR A 64 12.97 0.91 -20.78
CA THR A 64 14.27 1.28 -20.19
C THR A 64 14.30 2.78 -19.83
N PRO A 65 15.01 3.22 -18.77
CA PRO A 65 15.35 2.53 -17.52
C PRO A 65 14.27 2.77 -16.44
N CYS A 66 14.41 2.05 -15.32
CA CYS A 66 13.54 2.14 -14.17
C CYS A 66 13.23 3.60 -13.75
N THR A 67 11.94 3.91 -13.64
CA THR A 67 11.47 5.21 -13.16
C THR A 67 11.29 5.15 -11.66
N ILE A 68 12.13 5.90 -10.96
CA ILE A 68 11.92 6.20 -9.55
C ILE A 68 11.14 7.52 -9.52
N PRO A 69 9.89 7.53 -9.04
CA PRO A 69 9.13 8.77 -8.94
C PRO A 69 9.91 9.76 -8.05
N GLN A 70 10.34 10.89 -8.61
CA GLN A 70 11.05 11.90 -7.84
C GLN A 70 10.07 12.57 -6.86
N GLU A 71 10.37 12.46 -5.56
CA GLU A 71 9.59 13.04 -4.48
C GLU A 71 9.59 14.56 -4.53
N ARG A 72 8.50 15.14 -5.04
CA ARG A 72 8.07 16.50 -4.72
C ARG A 72 6.78 16.48 -3.93
N GLU A 73 6.64 15.53 -3.02
CA GLU A 73 5.48 15.50 -2.14
C GLU A 73 5.73 16.43 -0.95
N SER A 74 4.82 17.39 -0.77
CA SER A 74 4.83 18.30 0.37
C SER A 74 4.71 17.52 1.68
N ILE A 75 5.43 17.93 2.71
CA ILE A 75 5.43 17.31 4.06
C ILE A 75 3.99 17.18 4.61
N PHE A 76 3.10 18.11 4.26
CA PHE A 76 1.70 18.06 4.64
C PHE A 76 0.96 16.85 4.06
N HIS A 77 1.25 16.47 2.81
CA HIS A 77 0.62 15.31 2.16
C HIS A 77 1.10 13.99 2.75
N SER A 78 2.37 13.87 3.13
CA SER A 78 2.90 12.65 3.74
C SER A 78 2.37 12.45 5.16
N ILE A 79 2.26 13.52 5.95
CA ILE A 79 1.64 13.48 7.28
C ILE A 79 0.14 13.17 7.17
N PHE A 80 -0.59 13.85 6.28
CA PHE A 80 -2.02 13.58 6.07
C PHE A 80 -2.24 12.14 5.59
N ALA A 81 -1.48 11.69 4.59
CA ALA A 81 -1.54 10.32 4.11
C ALA A 81 -1.29 9.33 5.24
N PHE A 82 -0.32 9.56 6.12
CA PHE A 82 -0.06 8.71 7.29
C PHE A 82 -1.30 8.58 8.20
N PHE A 83 -2.00 9.68 8.50
CA PHE A 83 -3.20 9.65 9.34
C PHE A 83 -4.47 9.18 8.59
N THR A 84 -4.50 9.27 7.26
CA THR A 84 -5.65 8.86 6.43
C THR A 84 -5.43 7.55 5.65
N LYS A 85 -4.30 6.86 5.83
CA LYS A 85 -3.98 5.57 5.19
C LYS A 85 -4.91 4.49 5.73
N SER A 86 -6.08 4.30 5.11
CA SER A 86 -6.88 3.09 5.33
C SER A 86 -7.75 2.81 4.11
N GLY A 87 -7.16 2.16 3.11
CA GLY A 87 -7.88 1.80 1.89
C GLY A 87 -7.18 0.69 1.12
N ARG A 88 -8.00 -0.23 0.58
CA ARG A 88 -7.59 -1.19 -0.44
C ARG A 88 -7.76 -0.56 -1.81
N LYS A 89 -6.69 -0.49 -2.59
CA LYS A 89 -6.75 -0.05 -3.99
C LYS A 89 -6.72 -1.25 -4.92
N VAL A 90 -7.76 -1.38 -5.75
CA VAL A 90 -7.87 -2.46 -6.73
C VAL A 90 -7.45 -1.96 -8.11
N LEU A 91 -6.51 -2.67 -8.73
CA LEU A 91 -6.08 -2.49 -10.10
C LEU A 91 -6.65 -3.63 -10.95
N ASP A 92 -7.56 -3.31 -11.86
CA ASP A 92 -8.23 -4.25 -12.75
C ASP A 92 -8.32 -3.61 -14.15
N CYS A 93 -8.07 -4.42 -15.17
CA CYS A 93 -8.05 -4.03 -16.58
C CYS A 93 -9.44 -3.76 -17.17
N ASP A 94 -10.49 -4.32 -16.58
CA ASP A 94 -11.87 -4.10 -17.06
C ASP A 94 -12.42 -2.73 -16.64
N ARG A 95 -11.69 -2.00 -15.78
CA ARG A 95 -12.10 -0.67 -15.32
C ARG A 95 -11.62 0.42 -16.29
N PRO A 96 -12.47 1.41 -16.61
CA PRO A 96 -12.10 2.48 -17.54
C PRO A 96 -10.91 3.29 -17.02
N GLY A 97 -10.02 3.70 -17.93
CA GLY A 97 -8.87 4.56 -17.64
C GLY A 97 -7.67 3.85 -17.00
N ARG A 98 -7.61 2.51 -17.02
CA ARG A 98 -6.44 1.73 -16.57
C ARG A 98 -5.61 1.25 -17.75
N ALA A 99 -4.29 1.39 -17.64
CA ALA A 99 -3.36 0.90 -18.63
C ALA A 99 -2.95 -0.54 -18.29
N CYS A 100 -3.22 -1.45 -19.23
CA CYS A 100 -2.91 -2.86 -19.09
C CYS A 100 -1.92 -3.32 -20.13
N MET A 101 -1.05 -4.21 -19.70
CA MET A 101 -0.16 -4.98 -20.54
C MET A 101 -0.86 -6.28 -20.91
N THR A 102 -0.85 -6.61 -22.20
CA THR A 102 -1.45 -7.85 -22.71
C THR A 102 -0.35 -8.76 -23.22
N ILE A 103 -0.40 -10.04 -22.82
CA ILE A 103 0.50 -11.09 -23.26
C ILE A 103 -0.38 -12.14 -23.94
N SER A 104 -0.20 -12.32 -25.24
CA SER A 104 -0.94 -13.33 -26.01
C SER A 104 -0.05 -14.54 -26.24
N CYS A 105 -0.50 -15.72 -25.83
CA CYS A 105 0.21 -16.99 -26.01
C CYS A 105 -0.58 -17.93 -26.88
N SER A 106 0.00 -18.38 -27.99
CA SER A 106 -0.56 -19.44 -28.81
C SER A 106 -0.23 -20.80 -28.17
N LEU A 107 -1.24 -21.65 -28.06
CA LEU A 107 -1.13 -23.01 -27.56
C LEU A 107 -1.29 -23.99 -28.71
N GLY A 108 -0.44 -25.00 -28.71
CA GLY A 108 -0.50 -26.12 -29.64
C GLY A 108 -1.70 -27.03 -29.40
N PRO A 109 -1.78 -28.15 -30.13
CA PRO A 109 -2.90 -29.07 -30.00
C PRO A 109 -2.99 -29.70 -28.62
N GLN A 110 -4.21 -29.79 -28.09
CA GLN A 110 -4.53 -30.41 -26.79
C GLN A 110 -5.50 -31.57 -26.96
N LEU A 111 -5.14 -32.72 -26.41
CA LEU A 111 -6.02 -33.88 -26.27
C LEU A 111 -7.10 -33.63 -25.23
N LYS A 112 -8.08 -34.54 -25.17
CA LYS A 112 -9.13 -34.50 -24.15
C LYS A 112 -8.51 -34.63 -22.76
N GLU A 113 -8.95 -33.78 -21.83
CA GLU A 113 -8.46 -33.67 -20.45
C GLU A 113 -6.98 -33.26 -20.34
N GLU A 114 -6.36 -32.81 -21.43
CA GLU A 114 -4.97 -32.36 -21.42
C GLU A 114 -4.86 -30.90 -20.99
N ALA A 115 -3.94 -30.65 -20.05
CA ALA A 115 -3.62 -29.32 -19.54
C ALA A 115 -2.30 -28.81 -20.13
N LEU A 116 -2.31 -27.56 -20.59
CA LEU A 116 -1.12 -26.80 -20.98
C LEU A 116 -0.91 -25.66 -20.00
N SER A 117 0.30 -25.57 -19.44
CA SER A 117 0.69 -24.49 -18.53
C SER A 117 1.42 -23.38 -19.28
N ILE A 118 1.17 -22.15 -18.88
CA ILE A 118 1.83 -20.93 -19.34
C ILE A 118 2.49 -20.30 -18.12
N ASP A 119 3.82 -20.23 -18.13
CA ASP A 119 4.62 -19.66 -17.06
C ASP A 119 5.17 -18.28 -17.47
N ILE A 120 4.91 -17.28 -16.63
CA ILE A 120 5.30 -15.90 -16.87
C ILE A 120 6.14 -15.41 -15.69
N LYS A 121 7.39 -15.06 -15.96
CA LYS A 121 8.32 -14.46 -14.99
C LYS A 121 8.32 -12.95 -15.16
N LEU A 122 7.97 -12.25 -14.09
CA LEU A 122 7.83 -10.80 -14.05
C LEU A 122 8.75 -10.21 -12.99
N LEU A 123 9.19 -8.97 -13.18
CA LEU A 123 9.76 -8.13 -12.14
C LEU A 123 8.83 -6.95 -11.87
N LEU A 124 8.48 -6.75 -10.61
CA LEU A 124 7.69 -5.61 -10.13
C LEU A 124 8.62 -4.53 -9.58
N ASN A 125 8.59 -3.33 -10.17
CA ASN A 125 9.23 -2.15 -9.62
C ASN A 125 8.45 -1.66 -8.39
N THR A 126 8.98 -1.96 -7.20
CA THR A 126 8.33 -1.62 -5.92
C THR A 126 8.41 -0.13 -5.58
N GLU A 127 9.33 0.63 -6.20
CA GLU A 127 9.45 2.07 -5.97
C GLU A 127 8.21 2.84 -6.43
N ILE A 128 7.56 2.38 -7.50
CA ILE A 128 6.31 2.98 -8.00
C ILE A 128 5.19 2.81 -6.97
N LEU A 129 5.15 1.68 -6.25
CA LEU A 129 4.14 1.39 -5.22
C LEU A 129 4.30 2.24 -3.97
N LYS A 130 5.53 2.71 -3.66
CA LYS A 130 5.79 3.57 -2.51
C LYS A 130 5.10 4.93 -2.60
N LYS A 131 4.78 5.40 -3.80
CA LYS A 131 4.03 6.64 -4.03
C LYS A 131 2.56 6.53 -3.59
N ASP A 132 2.01 5.32 -3.58
CA ASP A 132 0.60 5.16 -3.28
C ASP A 132 0.34 5.25 -1.77
N SER A 133 -0.71 5.99 -1.41
CA SER A 133 -1.12 6.14 -0.02
C SER A 133 -1.97 4.97 0.49
N SER A 134 -2.24 3.96 -0.32
CA SER A 134 -3.02 2.78 0.10
C SER A 134 -2.19 1.89 1.04
N SER A 135 -2.87 1.18 1.94
CA SER A 135 -2.25 0.16 2.79
C SER A 135 -2.01 -1.14 2.03
N MET A 136 -2.85 -1.38 1.01
CA MET A 136 -2.89 -2.60 0.25
C MET A 136 -3.26 -2.30 -1.19
N ILE A 137 -2.47 -2.79 -2.14
CA ILE A 137 -2.73 -2.70 -3.57
C ILE A 137 -3.00 -4.10 -4.08
N GLN A 138 -4.21 -4.32 -4.57
CA GLN A 138 -4.66 -5.59 -5.12
C GLN A 138 -4.61 -5.52 -6.65
N PHE A 139 -3.86 -6.43 -7.26
CA PHE A 139 -3.73 -6.55 -8.69
C PHE A 139 -4.61 -7.69 -9.17
N VAL A 140 -5.50 -7.40 -10.12
CA VAL A 140 -6.38 -8.37 -10.77
C VAL A 140 -5.88 -8.56 -12.18
N THR A 141 -5.21 -9.69 -12.40
CA THR A 141 -4.78 -10.14 -13.73
C THR A 141 -5.89 -11.01 -14.33
N ARG A 142 -6.23 -10.80 -15.59
CA ARG A 142 -7.28 -11.58 -16.29
C ARG A 142 -6.68 -12.38 -17.42
N GLY A 143 -6.98 -13.67 -17.47
CA GLY A 143 -6.71 -14.52 -18.63
C GLY A 143 -8.01 -14.77 -19.37
N SER A 144 -7.99 -14.68 -20.69
CA SER A 144 -9.10 -15.02 -21.58
C SER A 144 -8.61 -16.03 -22.60
N ILE A 145 -9.42 -17.02 -22.97
CA ILE A 145 -9.07 -18.02 -23.99
C ILE A 145 -9.93 -17.82 -25.23
N GLN A 146 -9.28 -17.88 -26.39
CA GLN A 146 -9.94 -17.89 -27.70
C GLN A 146 -9.60 -19.18 -28.42
N VAL A 147 -10.64 -19.87 -28.87
CA VAL A 147 -10.50 -21.10 -29.66
C VAL A 147 -10.43 -20.73 -31.15
N HIS A 148 -9.54 -21.39 -31.90
CA HIS A 148 -9.44 -21.14 -33.35
C HIS A 148 -10.70 -21.63 -34.08
N ASP A 149 -11.10 -20.95 -35.15
CA ASP A 149 -12.29 -21.18 -36.00
C ASP A 149 -12.54 -22.63 -36.46
N LYS A 150 -11.54 -23.51 -36.37
CA LYS A 150 -11.64 -24.94 -36.73
C LYS A 150 -12.21 -25.82 -35.61
N ALA A 151 -12.48 -25.26 -34.44
CA ALA A 151 -13.12 -25.93 -33.32
C ALA A 151 -14.36 -25.16 -32.89
N VAL A 152 -15.37 -25.89 -32.41
CA VAL A 152 -16.66 -25.33 -31.98
C VAL A 152 -16.68 -25.30 -30.45
N GLU A 153 -16.98 -24.14 -29.89
CA GLU A 153 -17.20 -23.97 -28.46
C GLU A 153 -18.49 -24.66 -28.04
N VAL A 154 -18.47 -25.29 -26.87
CA VAL A 154 -19.65 -25.98 -26.32
C VAL A 154 -20.59 -24.92 -25.73
N PRO A 155 -21.86 -24.87 -26.14
CA PRO A 155 -22.85 -24.00 -25.49
C PRO A 155 -22.92 -24.31 -23.99
N GLU A 156 -22.90 -23.28 -23.14
CA GLU A 156 -22.82 -23.42 -21.67
C GLU A 156 -21.52 -24.08 -21.16
N GLY A 157 -20.42 -23.95 -21.92
CA GLY A 157 -19.08 -24.37 -21.50
C GLY A 157 -18.55 -23.63 -20.26
N LEU A 158 -17.35 -24.03 -19.82
CA LEU A 158 -16.64 -23.34 -18.74
C LEU A 158 -16.36 -21.86 -19.11
N PRO A 159 -16.21 -20.98 -18.11
CA PRO A 159 -15.90 -19.57 -18.37
C PRO A 159 -14.61 -19.43 -19.16
N GLU A 160 -14.68 -18.67 -20.25
CA GLU A 160 -13.53 -18.30 -21.09
C GLU A 160 -12.54 -17.39 -20.36
N ASP A 161 -13.03 -16.69 -19.32
CA ASP A 161 -12.27 -15.73 -18.53
C ASP A 161 -11.97 -16.26 -17.12
N ILE A 162 -10.71 -16.12 -16.71
CA ILE A 162 -10.25 -16.39 -15.35
C ILE A 162 -9.50 -15.18 -14.79
N SER A 163 -9.64 -14.94 -13.48
CA SER A 163 -8.90 -13.87 -12.80
C SER A 163 -7.93 -14.43 -11.77
N LEU A 164 -6.67 -13.99 -11.83
CA LEU A 164 -5.66 -14.20 -10.81
C LEU A 164 -5.49 -12.92 -10.01
N VAL A 165 -5.52 -13.03 -8.68
CA VAL A 165 -5.42 -11.89 -7.78
C VAL A 165 -4.18 -12.03 -6.91
N PHE A 166 -3.32 -11.01 -6.92
CA PHE A 166 -2.20 -10.91 -5.99
C PHE A 166 -2.20 -9.57 -5.28
N GLU A 167 -1.64 -9.57 -4.07
CA GLU A 167 -1.75 -8.45 -3.14
C GLU A 167 -0.36 -7.94 -2.78
N ALA A 168 -0.11 -6.66 -3.06
CA ALA A 168 1.06 -5.97 -2.58
C ALA A 168 0.71 -5.26 -1.27
N LEU A 169 1.27 -5.78 -0.18
CA LEU A 169 1.15 -5.18 1.15
C LEU A 169 2.20 -4.07 1.27
N HIS A 170 1.74 -2.86 1.57
CA HIS A 170 2.64 -1.75 1.78
C HIS A 170 3.27 -1.90 3.18
N SER A 171 4.60 -1.96 3.27
CA SER A 171 5.29 -1.82 4.56
C SER A 171 4.88 -0.46 5.13
N GLN A 172 4.16 -0.46 6.24
CA GLN A 172 3.64 0.75 6.88
C GLN A 172 4.74 1.57 7.56
N GLU A 173 6.01 1.30 7.27
CA GLU A 173 7.14 2.01 7.85
C GLU A 173 7.15 3.47 7.39
N PRO A 174 6.87 4.42 8.31
CA PRO A 174 6.98 5.82 7.98
C PRO A 174 8.45 6.14 7.67
N ARG A 175 8.68 6.97 6.65
CA ARG A 175 10.02 7.50 6.38
C ARG A 175 10.53 8.19 7.65
N GLY A 176 11.77 7.90 8.06
CA GLY A 176 12.33 8.41 9.33
C GLY A 176 12.20 9.93 9.49
N TYR A 177 12.29 10.69 8.40
CA TYR A 177 12.06 12.14 8.39
C TYR A 177 10.62 12.52 8.78
N VAL A 178 9.60 11.82 8.27
CA VAL A 178 8.18 12.08 8.58
C VAL A 178 7.91 11.80 10.06
N VAL A 179 8.48 10.74 10.62
CA VAL A 179 8.41 10.45 12.06
C VAL A 179 8.97 11.61 12.87
N GLY A 180 10.15 12.13 12.49
CA GLY A 180 10.76 13.28 13.15
C GLY A 180 9.87 14.52 13.18
N TRP A 181 9.20 14.84 12.07
CA TRP A 181 8.23 15.95 12.02
C TRP A 181 7.00 15.71 12.86
N ILE A 182 6.44 14.50 12.85
CA ILE A 182 5.30 14.15 13.71
C ILE A 182 5.66 14.38 15.17
N ILE A 183 6.85 13.94 15.60
CA ILE A 183 7.34 14.16 16.96
C ILE A 183 7.49 15.66 17.26
N ALA A 184 8.15 16.41 16.38
CA ALA A 184 8.38 17.85 16.57
C ALA A 184 7.07 18.65 16.67
N ILE A 185 6.11 18.39 15.78
CA ILE A 185 4.79 19.05 15.78
C ILE A 185 4.01 18.66 17.04
N SER A 186 4.05 17.38 17.43
CA SER A 186 3.36 16.90 18.64
C SER A 186 3.89 17.56 19.90
N LEU A 187 5.21 17.76 20.01
CA LEU A 187 5.83 18.48 21.13
C LEU A 187 5.40 19.95 21.17
N LEU A 188 5.41 20.63 20.02
CA LEU A 188 5.05 22.04 19.93
C LEU A 188 3.58 22.27 20.33
N VAL A 189 2.67 21.44 19.82
CA VAL A 189 1.25 21.47 20.16
C VAL A 189 1.02 21.10 21.63
N GLY A 190 1.74 20.08 22.13
CA GLY A 190 1.67 19.66 23.54
C GLY A 190 2.07 20.77 24.51
N ILE A 191 3.16 21.49 24.22
CA ILE A 191 3.61 22.64 25.04
C ILE A 191 2.57 23.77 24.98
N LEU A 192 2.02 24.07 23.80
CA LEU A 192 1.00 25.10 23.64
C LEU A 192 -0.25 24.80 24.49
N ILE A 193 -0.74 23.56 24.45
CA ILE A 193 -1.88 23.12 25.26
C ILE A 193 -1.54 23.18 26.75
N PHE A 194 -0.35 22.75 27.15
CA PHE A 194 0.09 22.80 28.54
C PHE A 194 0.12 24.24 29.08
N LEU A 195 0.67 25.19 28.30
CA LEU A 195 0.66 26.61 28.65
C LEU A 195 -0.76 27.17 28.74
N LEU A 196 -1.64 26.80 27.80
CA LEU A 196 -3.04 27.22 27.81
C LEU A 196 -3.77 26.69 29.06
N LEU A 197 -3.58 25.42 29.41
CA LEU A 197 -4.11 24.83 30.64
C LEU A 197 -3.57 25.52 31.89
N ALA A 198 -2.28 25.85 31.94
CA ALA A 198 -1.70 26.61 33.05
C ALA A 198 -2.37 27.98 33.21
N VAL A 199 -2.63 28.69 32.11
CA VAL A 199 -3.33 29.98 32.10
C VAL A 199 -4.79 29.83 32.54
N LEU A 200 -5.50 28.79 32.07
CA LEU A 200 -6.87 28.52 32.49
C LEU A 200 -6.95 28.19 33.98
N LEU A 201 -6.07 27.32 34.49
CA LEU A 201 -6.00 26.97 35.92
C LEU A 201 -5.63 28.18 36.79
N TRP A 202 -4.76 29.06 36.27
CA TRP A 202 -4.44 30.34 36.91
C TRP A 202 -5.67 31.25 36.99
N LYS A 203 -6.41 31.42 35.89
CA LYS A 203 -7.64 32.24 35.82
C LYS A 203 -8.79 31.66 36.65
N MET A 204 -8.93 30.34 36.72
CA MET A 204 -9.93 29.64 37.54
C MET A 204 -9.56 29.61 39.04
N GLY A 205 -8.41 30.17 39.42
CA GLY A 205 -8.07 30.43 40.83
C GLY A 205 -7.57 29.21 41.61
N PHE A 206 -7.21 28.11 40.94
CA PHE A 206 -6.66 26.91 41.60
C PHE A 206 -5.36 27.23 42.38
N PHE A 207 -4.46 28.00 41.76
CA PHE A 207 -3.24 28.47 42.43
C PHE A 207 -3.50 29.50 43.53
N ARG A 208 -4.58 30.28 43.43
CA ARG A 208 -4.93 31.33 44.40
C ARG A 208 -5.53 30.77 45.69
N ARG A 209 -6.13 29.55 45.67
CA ARG A 209 -6.52 28.83 46.90
C ARG A 209 -5.29 28.24 47.61
N ARG A 210 -4.45 27.50 46.88
CA ARG A 210 -3.22 26.91 47.43
C ARG A 210 -2.26 27.93 48.02
N TYR A 211 -2.04 29.08 47.37
CA TYR A 211 -1.17 30.12 47.94
C TYR A 211 -1.77 30.76 49.19
N ARG A 212 -3.10 30.91 49.26
CA ARG A 212 -3.75 31.51 50.44
C ARG A 212 -3.69 30.57 51.64
N GLU A 213 -3.93 29.28 51.42
CA GLU A 213 -3.78 28.23 52.45
C GLU A 213 -2.33 28.12 52.95
N ILE A 214 -1.34 28.16 52.06
CA ILE A 214 0.08 28.10 52.45
C ILE A 214 0.52 29.37 53.18
N ILE A 215 0.10 30.55 52.72
CA ILE A 215 0.42 31.82 53.39
C ILE A 215 -0.27 31.92 54.77
N GLU A 216 -1.52 31.48 54.90
CA GLU A 216 -2.22 31.42 56.19
C GLU A 216 -1.57 30.41 57.14
N ALA A 217 -1.12 29.25 56.64
CA ALA A 217 -0.40 28.26 57.44
C ALA A 217 0.97 28.79 57.92
N GLU A 218 1.74 29.44 57.05
CA GLU A 218 3.04 30.03 57.40
C GLU A 218 2.86 31.23 58.36
N LYS A 219 1.80 32.02 58.17
CA LYS A 219 1.45 33.11 59.09
C LYS A 219 1.05 32.58 60.46
N ASN A 220 0.17 31.58 60.54
CA ASN A 220 -0.21 30.97 61.82
C ASN A 220 1.00 30.38 62.55
N ARG A 221 1.98 29.83 61.82
CA ARG A 221 3.23 29.33 62.40
C ARG A 221 4.13 30.46 62.93
N LYS A 222 4.28 31.56 62.19
CA LYS A 222 4.99 32.75 62.68
C LYS A 222 4.32 33.41 63.86
N ASP A 223 2.99 33.54 63.84
CA ASP A 223 2.21 34.08 64.94
C ASP A 223 2.34 33.18 66.18
N SER A 224 2.45 31.85 66.01
CA SER A 224 2.76 30.95 67.13
C SER A 224 4.18 31.09 67.64
N ASP A 225 5.19 31.23 66.78
CA ASP A 225 6.60 31.37 67.17
C ASP A 225 6.84 32.70 67.92
N GLU A 226 6.25 33.83 67.45
CA GLU A 226 6.29 35.11 68.17
C GLU A 226 5.53 35.08 69.51
N SER A 227 4.49 34.23 69.61
CA SER A 227 3.74 34.02 70.86
C SER A 227 4.48 33.16 71.89
N TRP A 228 5.68 32.64 71.65
CA TRP A 228 6.50 32.01 72.69
C TRP A 228 7.65 32.89 73.18
N ASP A 229 8.07 33.87 72.37
CA ASP A 229 9.19 34.79 72.69
C ASP A 229 8.88 35.72 73.89
N TRP A 230 7.59 35.97 74.19
CA TRP A 230 7.19 36.71 75.40
C TRP A 230 7.21 35.88 76.69
N MET A 231 7.24 34.54 76.59
CA MET A 231 7.32 33.66 77.76
C MET A 231 8.76 33.43 78.23
N GLU A 232 9.74 33.48 77.34
CA GLU A 232 11.17 33.32 77.70
C GLU A 232 11.81 34.57 78.30
N LYS A 233 11.19 35.75 78.14
CA LYS A 233 11.74 37.04 78.60
C LYS A 233 11.48 37.37 80.08
N ASN A 234 10.80 36.49 80.82
CA ASN A 234 10.38 36.71 82.20
C ASN A 234 11.14 35.81 83.21
N HIS A 235 12.46 35.73 83.12
CA HIS A 235 13.29 35.12 84.16
C HIS A 235 14.58 35.91 84.43
#